data_AF-A0A8I2ZXU3-F1
#
_entry.id   AF-A0A8I2ZXU3-F1
#
_cell.length_a   1.000
_cell.length_b   1.000
_cell.length_c   1.000
_cell.angle_alpha   90.00
_cell.angle_beta   90.00
_cell.angle_gamma   90.00
#
_symmetry.space_group_name_H-M   'P 1'
#
loop_
_entity.id
_entity.type
_entity.pdbx_description
1 polymer ?
#
loop_
_entity_poly.entity_id
_entity_poly.type
_entity_poly.pdbx_seq_one_letter_code
_entity_poly.pdbx_strand_id
1 'polypeptide(L)'
;MRLGRPLGVQLAEVDAELPININDDVITESGLQRSPWITSAHLPTSVSNAIHVISLRQLWARMHTSAYTSNLLSVETRQAYTAQLREHLEEWFRTAPPCLPRTSSTLSTFRTREWYKVNYSGTILHLSRAQLVEDGATPHEVFTECLRAASSVCQVYRRQYIGTTSTSTWATLHCAFLAGLTFLHCLWMSPAVRAEVAYVEIVKTCPDCIMILVAMAEGWNRAAPFLVRDIHRPDRTTATHNLLVASALIALATLYFSRHSAPRPFSVLNRPPPNYPGHVPLTTIERASLAIGSGLMSLVDPRRGDLIATVGETTATPYFLPRLRDAMLADPTGRRILRDRPRLTSTSLNLDRLRSLPDNTVGRAYVDWLDREGVSPDTRAAVRYIDDEECAYVMQRYRECHDFYHALTGLPVYREGEVALKAFEFMNTMIPMTGLAVASYFTMKKSERARFRSIYGPWALRNGSRSKEVINVYWEERLESSVDELRAELGIETPPDLREIRRRERDARRKAKEESARRNEAMGSSA
;
A
#
# COMPACT_ATOMS: atom_id res chain seq x y z
N MET A 1 -25.52 1.45 17.80
CA MET A 1 -25.97 1.79 16.44
C MET A 1 -25.82 0.54 15.57
N ARG A 2 -26.94 -0.12 15.22
CA ARG A 2 -26.94 -1.35 14.40
C ARG A 2 -26.68 -0.95 12.94
N LEU A 3 -25.53 -1.35 12.38
CA LEU A 3 -25.17 -1.15 10.98
C LEU A 3 -26.04 -2.04 10.07
N GLY A 4 -27.34 -1.76 9.93
CA GLY A 4 -28.21 -2.15 8.81
C GLY A 4 -28.18 -3.60 8.28
N ARG A 5 -27.63 -4.58 9.00
CA ARG A 5 -27.59 -5.98 8.56
C ARG A 5 -28.96 -6.62 8.79
N PRO A 6 -29.46 -7.45 7.84
CA PRO A 6 -30.70 -8.21 8.05
C PRO A 6 -30.60 -9.11 9.29
N LEU A 7 -31.74 -9.42 9.90
CA LEU A 7 -31.86 -10.43 10.96
C LEU A 7 -31.27 -11.76 10.44
N GLY A 8 -30.17 -12.21 11.03
CA GLY A 8 -29.61 -13.53 10.75
C GLY A 8 -30.39 -14.60 11.50
N VAL A 9 -30.52 -15.79 10.92
CA VAL A 9 -31.14 -16.95 11.58
C VAL A 9 -30.40 -17.25 12.88
N GLN A 10 -31.12 -17.32 13.99
CA GLN A 10 -30.52 -17.65 15.28
C GLN A 10 -30.24 -19.14 15.36
N LEU A 11 -29.19 -19.53 16.09
CA LEU A 11 -28.87 -20.96 16.25
C LEU A 11 -30.03 -21.75 16.88
N ALA A 12 -30.82 -21.11 17.74
CA ALA A 12 -32.01 -21.71 18.37
C ALA A 12 -33.18 -21.94 17.39
N GLU A 13 -33.15 -21.31 16.21
CA GLU A 13 -34.17 -21.45 15.16
C GLU A 13 -33.81 -22.56 14.16
N VAL A 14 -32.66 -23.24 14.33
CA VAL A 14 -32.23 -24.36 13.49
C VAL A 14 -32.60 -25.67 14.18
N ASP A 15 -33.60 -26.36 13.64
CA ASP A 15 -34.10 -27.67 14.10
C ASP A 15 -33.54 -28.86 13.32
N ALA A 16 -32.76 -28.61 12.26
CA ALA A 16 -32.16 -29.65 11.44
C ALA A 16 -31.07 -30.42 12.20
N GLU A 17 -31.21 -31.75 12.26
CA GLU A 17 -30.21 -32.65 12.81
C GLU A 17 -28.98 -32.79 11.89
N LEU A 18 -27.83 -33.14 12.48
CA LEU A 18 -26.63 -33.43 11.70
C LEU A 18 -26.77 -34.77 10.98
N PRO A 19 -26.15 -34.93 9.79
CA PRO A 19 -26.09 -36.23 9.12
C PRO A 19 -25.49 -37.30 10.03
N ILE A 20 -26.06 -38.51 9.96
CA ILE A 20 -25.51 -39.67 10.66
C ILE A 20 -24.11 -39.96 10.09
N ASN A 21 -23.14 -40.20 10.97
CA ASN A 21 -21.74 -40.40 10.59
C ASN A 21 -21.50 -41.82 10.02
N ILE A 22 -22.04 -42.09 8.83
CA ILE A 22 -21.93 -43.36 8.09
C ILE A 22 -21.48 -43.10 6.65
N ASN A 23 -20.95 -44.12 5.98
CA ASN A 23 -20.65 -44.04 4.55
C ASN A 23 -21.86 -44.42 3.69
N ASP A 24 -21.88 -43.98 2.44
CA ASP A 24 -22.99 -44.24 1.52
C ASP A 24 -23.12 -45.73 1.16
N ASP A 25 -22.04 -46.54 1.26
CA ASP A 25 -22.05 -47.98 0.93
C ASP A 25 -22.89 -48.83 1.88
N VAL A 26 -23.27 -48.30 3.04
CA VAL A 26 -24.16 -49.00 3.99
C VAL A 26 -25.63 -48.63 3.85
N ILE A 27 -25.97 -47.74 2.91
CA ILE A 27 -27.33 -47.27 2.63
C ILE A 27 -27.91 -48.11 1.47
N THR A 28 -29.01 -48.82 1.71
CA THR A 28 -29.75 -49.55 0.67
C THR A 28 -31.20 -49.06 0.54
N GLU A 29 -31.87 -49.41 -0.55
CA GLU A 29 -33.29 -49.07 -0.76
C GLU A 29 -34.21 -49.61 0.35
N SER A 30 -33.77 -50.65 1.07
CA SER A 30 -34.48 -51.29 2.18
C SER A 30 -34.08 -50.75 3.57
N GLY A 31 -33.22 -49.73 3.66
CA GLY A 31 -32.73 -49.15 4.91
C GLY A 31 -31.21 -49.30 5.12
N LEU A 32 -30.75 -49.21 6.38
CA LEU A 32 -29.33 -49.35 6.71
C LEU A 32 -28.93 -50.81 6.86
N GLN A 33 -27.92 -51.26 6.10
CA GLN A 33 -27.45 -52.66 6.12
C GLN A 33 -26.79 -53.08 7.44
N ARG A 34 -26.33 -52.14 8.28
CA ARG A 34 -25.72 -52.38 9.58
C ARG A 34 -26.19 -51.32 10.59
N SER A 35 -26.25 -51.71 11.87
CA SER A 35 -26.49 -50.74 12.96
C SER A 35 -25.41 -49.65 12.92
N PRO A 36 -25.77 -48.35 12.98
CA PRO A 36 -24.83 -47.21 12.89
C PRO A 36 -23.68 -47.27 13.89
N TRP A 37 -23.88 -48.00 14.99
CA TRP A 37 -22.97 -48.08 16.14
C TRP A 37 -21.80 -49.07 15.96
N ILE A 38 -21.77 -49.85 14.87
CA ILE A 38 -20.82 -50.98 14.70
C ILE A 38 -19.74 -50.70 13.64
N THR A 39 -19.70 -49.50 13.05
CA THR A 39 -18.49 -49.08 12.32
C THR A 39 -17.50 -48.56 13.35
N SER A 40 -16.32 -49.20 13.44
CA SER A 40 -15.27 -48.89 14.42
C SER A 40 -15.20 -47.39 14.70
N ALA A 41 -15.37 -46.99 15.97
CA ALA A 41 -15.37 -45.60 16.46
C ALA A 41 -14.11 -44.77 16.12
N HIS A 42 -13.21 -45.30 15.27
CA HIS A 42 -11.88 -44.81 14.99
C HIS A 42 -11.59 -44.60 13.50
N LEU A 43 -12.46 -45.01 12.56
CA LEU A 43 -12.25 -44.73 11.13
C LEU A 43 -13.18 -43.62 10.63
N PRO A 44 -12.64 -42.59 9.94
CA PRO A 44 -13.44 -41.49 9.40
C PRO A 44 -14.27 -41.96 8.21
N THR A 45 -15.49 -41.46 8.12
CA THR A 45 -16.44 -41.71 7.02
C THR A 45 -16.37 -40.61 5.95
N SER A 46 -17.14 -40.79 4.86
CA SER A 46 -17.35 -39.78 3.81
C SER A 46 -17.86 -38.44 4.37
N VAL A 47 -18.65 -38.46 5.45
CA VAL A 47 -19.28 -37.27 6.05
C VAL A 47 -18.59 -36.76 7.32
N SER A 48 -17.67 -37.51 7.94
CA SER A 48 -17.00 -37.13 9.19
C SER A 48 -16.39 -35.72 9.16
N ASN A 49 -15.70 -35.36 8.07
CA ASN A 49 -15.12 -34.01 7.92
C ASN A 49 -16.20 -32.92 7.80
N ALA A 50 -17.32 -33.20 7.12
CA ALA A 50 -18.40 -32.24 6.95
C ALA A 50 -19.09 -31.96 8.30
N ILE A 51 -19.39 -33.02 9.07
CA ILE A 51 -19.92 -32.92 10.44
C ILE A 51 -19.01 -32.05 11.30
N HIS A 52 -17.69 -32.27 11.22
CA HIS A 52 -16.70 -31.53 12.00
C HIS A 52 -16.56 -30.06 11.56
N VAL A 53 -16.73 -29.75 10.27
CA VAL A 53 -16.81 -28.36 9.79
C VAL A 53 -18.08 -27.68 10.32
N ILE A 54 -19.23 -28.37 10.31
CA ILE A 54 -20.50 -27.82 10.79
C ILE A 54 -20.44 -27.55 12.29
N SER A 55 -19.88 -28.46 13.09
CA SER A 55 -19.75 -28.27 14.54
C SER A 55 -18.90 -27.05 14.90
N LEU A 56 -17.83 -26.77 14.13
CA LEU A 56 -17.07 -25.52 14.28
C LEU A 56 -17.93 -24.27 13.99
N ARG A 57 -18.79 -24.32 12.97
CA ARG A 57 -19.69 -23.19 12.65
C ARG A 57 -20.74 -22.98 13.73
N GLN A 58 -21.26 -24.05 14.32
CA GLN A 58 -22.16 -23.98 15.46
C GLN A 58 -21.46 -23.34 16.67
N LEU A 59 -20.19 -23.69 16.92
CA LEU A 59 -19.39 -23.05 17.96
C LEU A 59 -19.23 -21.54 17.72
N TRP A 60 -18.90 -21.13 16.49
CA TRP A 60 -18.81 -19.70 16.13
C TRP A 60 -20.14 -18.97 16.24
N ALA A 61 -21.26 -19.62 15.94
CA ALA A 61 -22.59 -19.05 16.13
C ALA A 61 -22.91 -18.81 17.62
N ARG A 62 -22.52 -19.74 18.51
CA ARG A 62 -22.64 -19.56 19.97
C ARG A 62 -21.77 -18.41 20.47
N MET A 63 -20.52 -18.33 20.01
CA MET A 63 -19.61 -17.22 20.31
C MET A 63 -20.18 -15.87 19.86
N HIS A 64 -20.71 -15.81 18.63
CA HIS A 64 -21.32 -14.60 18.10
C HIS A 64 -22.54 -14.21 18.95
N THR A 65 -23.44 -15.15 19.27
CA THR A 65 -24.62 -14.87 20.12
C THR A 65 -24.20 -14.28 21.46
N SER A 66 -23.19 -14.88 22.10
CA SER A 66 -22.62 -14.40 23.36
C SER A 66 -22.07 -12.98 23.27
N ALA A 67 -21.38 -12.62 22.19
CA ALA A 67 -20.84 -11.27 22.00
C ALA A 67 -21.92 -10.18 21.88
N TYR A 68 -23.16 -10.52 21.52
CA TYR A 68 -24.27 -9.56 21.46
C TYR A 68 -25.07 -9.51 22.76
N THR A 69 -25.03 -10.58 23.57
CA THR A 69 -25.63 -10.63 24.91
C THR A 69 -24.66 -10.21 26.01
N SER A 70 -23.35 -10.11 25.72
CA SER A 70 -22.29 -9.88 26.71
C SER A 70 -22.47 -8.60 27.53
N ASN A 71 -22.97 -7.52 26.93
CA ASN A 71 -23.23 -6.27 27.65
C ASN A 71 -24.36 -6.37 28.69
N LEU A 72 -25.10 -7.48 28.71
CA LEU A 72 -26.21 -7.75 29.64
C LEU A 72 -25.84 -8.77 30.73
N LEU A 73 -24.65 -9.37 30.67
CA LEU A 73 -24.21 -10.44 31.57
C LEU A 73 -23.16 -9.95 32.59
N SER A 74 -23.16 -10.54 33.78
CA SER A 74 -22.10 -10.29 34.79
C SER A 74 -20.74 -10.78 34.30
N VAL A 75 -19.65 -10.24 34.86
CA VAL A 75 -18.27 -10.64 34.51
C VAL A 75 -18.04 -12.13 34.74
N GLU A 76 -18.52 -12.66 35.86
CA GLU A 76 -18.38 -14.07 36.25
C GLU A 76 -19.10 -14.98 35.27
N THR A 77 -20.31 -14.58 34.84
CA THR A 77 -21.11 -15.33 33.87
C THR A 77 -20.44 -15.36 32.50
N ARG A 78 -19.83 -14.24 32.09
CA ARG A 78 -19.06 -14.15 30.83
C ARG A 78 -17.82 -15.03 30.87
N GLN A 79 -17.11 -15.07 31.99
CA GLN A 79 -15.93 -15.92 32.17
C GLN A 79 -16.29 -17.41 32.14
N ALA A 80 -17.32 -17.83 32.87
CA ALA A 80 -17.79 -19.21 32.87
C ALA A 80 -18.24 -19.68 31.48
N TYR A 81 -18.97 -18.83 30.75
CA TYR A 81 -19.38 -19.13 29.38
C TYR A 81 -18.20 -19.22 28.41
N THR A 82 -17.20 -18.33 28.55
CA THR A 82 -15.98 -18.38 27.74
C THR A 82 -15.18 -19.66 27.99
N ALA A 83 -15.10 -20.10 29.26
CA ALA A 83 -14.46 -21.36 29.63
C ALA A 83 -15.17 -22.57 29.01
N GLN A 84 -16.51 -22.60 29.03
CA GLN A 84 -17.29 -23.66 28.38
C GLN A 84 -17.06 -23.72 26.85
N LEU A 85 -17.06 -22.55 26.19
CA LEU A 85 -16.78 -22.49 24.74
C LEU A 85 -15.36 -22.95 24.41
N ARG A 86 -14.39 -22.65 25.28
CA ARG A 86 -13.02 -23.12 25.16
C ARG A 86 -12.92 -24.63 25.29
N GLU A 87 -13.58 -25.24 26.27
CA GLU A 87 -13.61 -26.69 26.42
C GLU A 87 -14.18 -27.39 25.18
N HIS A 88 -15.27 -26.86 24.63
CA HIS A 88 -15.83 -27.38 23.37
C HIS A 88 -14.86 -27.24 22.18
N LEU A 89 -14.07 -26.16 22.12
CA LEU A 89 -13.04 -25.99 21.08
C LEU A 89 -11.91 -27.01 21.22
N GLU A 90 -11.47 -27.28 22.46
CA GLU A 90 -10.45 -28.29 22.74
C GLU A 90 -10.92 -29.68 22.33
N GLU A 91 -12.15 -30.04 22.69
CA GLU A 91 -12.75 -31.33 22.32
C GLU A 91 -12.92 -31.45 20.81
N TRP A 92 -13.35 -30.39 20.14
CA TRP A 92 -13.39 -30.31 18.69
C TRP A 92 -12.00 -30.57 18.09
N PHE A 93 -10.96 -29.88 18.55
CA PHE A 93 -9.62 -30.07 17.99
C PHE A 93 -9.03 -31.47 18.27
N ARG A 94 -9.36 -32.06 19.43
CA ARG A 94 -8.94 -33.41 19.83
C ARG A 94 -9.61 -34.49 18.98
N THR A 95 -10.89 -34.33 18.68
CA THR A 95 -11.70 -35.29 17.90
C THR A 95 -11.63 -35.06 16.39
N ALA A 96 -10.70 -34.22 15.92
CA ALA A 96 -10.48 -33.96 14.50
C ALA A 96 -10.23 -35.28 13.74
N PRO A 97 -11.01 -35.58 12.67
CA PRO A 97 -10.84 -36.79 11.89
C PRO A 97 -9.41 -36.98 11.37
N PRO A 98 -8.86 -38.20 11.37
CA PRO A 98 -7.51 -38.44 10.86
C PRO A 98 -7.42 -38.13 9.37
N CYS A 99 -6.31 -37.51 8.95
CA CYS A 99 -6.06 -37.19 7.54
C CYS A 99 -5.72 -38.47 6.78
N LEU A 100 -6.67 -38.98 5.98
CA LEU A 100 -6.41 -40.11 5.10
C LEU A 100 -5.54 -39.68 3.89
N PRO A 101 -4.63 -40.56 3.40
CA PRO A 101 -3.87 -40.31 2.17
C PRO A 101 -4.80 -40.01 0.98
N ARG A 102 -4.39 -39.13 0.07
CA ARG A 102 -5.19 -38.76 -1.11
C ARG A 102 -5.45 -39.98 -2.00
N THR A 103 -6.67 -40.50 -1.99
CA THR A 103 -7.13 -41.55 -2.92
C THR A 103 -7.91 -41.02 -4.11
N SER A 104 -8.24 -39.71 -4.14
CA SER A 104 -9.10 -39.10 -5.16
C SER A 104 -8.66 -37.67 -5.54
N SER A 105 -9.00 -37.25 -6.76
CA SER A 105 -8.74 -35.93 -7.37
C SER A 105 -9.48 -34.76 -6.72
N THR A 106 -10.33 -35.00 -5.71
CA THR A 106 -11.14 -33.96 -5.06
C THR A 106 -10.30 -32.92 -4.29
N LEU A 107 -10.40 -31.65 -4.70
CA LEU A 107 -9.62 -30.48 -4.23
C LEU A 107 -10.10 -29.87 -2.89
N SER A 108 -10.54 -30.66 -1.91
CA SER A 108 -11.07 -30.09 -0.65
C SER A 108 -9.97 -29.78 0.36
N THR A 109 -9.78 -28.50 0.70
CA THR A 109 -8.84 -28.03 1.74
C THR A 109 -9.29 -28.32 3.17
N PHE A 110 -10.55 -28.74 3.37
CA PHE A 110 -11.19 -28.96 4.68
C PHE A 110 -10.76 -30.25 5.38
N ARG A 111 -9.73 -30.94 4.88
CA ARG A 111 -9.31 -32.26 5.34
C ARG A 111 -7.87 -32.30 5.86
N THR A 112 -7.17 -31.17 5.84
CA THR A 112 -5.75 -31.11 6.22
C THR A 112 -5.58 -30.78 7.70
N ARG A 113 -4.52 -31.31 8.32
CA ARG A 113 -4.19 -31.02 9.72
C ARG A 113 -3.94 -29.52 9.93
N GLU A 114 -3.40 -28.86 8.91
CA GLU A 114 -3.18 -27.43 8.82
C GLU A 114 -4.49 -26.64 8.88
N TRP A 115 -5.55 -27.12 8.21
CA TRP A 115 -6.87 -26.50 8.27
C TRP A 115 -7.45 -26.55 9.69
N TYR A 116 -7.38 -27.70 10.36
CA TYR A 116 -7.82 -27.82 11.75
C TYR A 116 -7.03 -26.88 12.67
N LYS A 117 -5.70 -26.82 12.48
CA LYS A 117 -4.82 -25.97 13.28
C LYS A 117 -5.12 -24.48 13.11
N VAL A 118 -5.33 -24.00 11.88
CA VAL A 118 -5.61 -22.57 11.65
C VAL A 118 -6.97 -22.16 12.17
N ASN A 119 -7.97 -23.04 12.08
CA ASN A 119 -9.31 -22.76 12.62
C ASN A 119 -9.32 -22.82 14.14
N TYR A 120 -8.60 -23.75 14.76
CA TYR A 120 -8.40 -23.78 16.21
C TYR A 120 -7.75 -22.47 16.69
N SER A 121 -6.57 -22.12 16.14
CA SER A 121 -5.86 -20.91 16.53
C SER A 121 -6.67 -19.64 16.25
N GLY A 122 -7.35 -19.55 15.11
CA GLY A 122 -8.23 -18.43 14.79
C GLY A 122 -9.42 -18.29 15.74
N THR A 123 -9.96 -19.42 16.22
CA THR A 123 -11.07 -19.43 17.20
C THR A 123 -10.59 -18.99 18.58
N ILE A 124 -9.37 -19.37 19.00
CA ILE A 124 -8.74 -18.83 20.23
C ILE A 124 -8.66 -17.30 20.16
N LEU A 125 -8.20 -16.74 19.04
CA LEU A 125 -8.15 -15.28 18.87
C LEU A 125 -9.54 -14.63 18.93
N HIS A 126 -10.57 -15.29 18.40
CA HIS A 126 -11.95 -14.80 18.48
C HIS A 126 -12.50 -14.84 19.91
N LEU A 127 -12.24 -15.91 20.66
CA LEU A 127 -12.66 -16.05 22.08
C LEU A 127 -12.00 -14.99 22.96
N SER A 128 -10.69 -14.78 22.80
CA SER A 128 -9.92 -13.87 23.65
C SER A 128 -10.10 -12.40 23.31
N ARG A 129 -10.78 -12.06 22.20
CA ARG A 129 -10.88 -10.69 21.70
C ARG A 129 -11.50 -9.72 22.69
N ALA A 130 -12.57 -10.12 23.38
CA ALA A 130 -13.23 -9.27 24.35
C ALA A 130 -12.31 -8.97 25.54
N GLN A 131 -11.61 -9.99 26.04
CA GLN A 131 -10.67 -9.85 27.16
C GLN A 131 -9.50 -8.94 26.80
N LEU A 132 -8.92 -9.10 25.61
CA LEU A 132 -7.80 -8.28 25.15
C LEU A 132 -8.10 -6.77 25.04
N VAL A 133 -9.36 -6.38 24.89
CA VAL A 133 -9.78 -4.98 24.73
C VAL A 133 -10.31 -4.38 26.04
N GLU A 134 -10.54 -5.19 27.07
CA GLU A 134 -10.94 -4.70 28.39
C GLU A 134 -9.75 -4.09 29.14
N ASP A 135 -9.88 -2.83 29.55
CA ASP A 135 -8.82 -2.05 30.19
C ASP A 135 -8.38 -2.66 31.53
N GLY A 136 -7.11 -3.05 31.63
CA GLY A 136 -6.37 -3.15 32.89
C GLY A 136 -6.36 -4.48 33.65
N ALA A 137 -7.04 -5.55 33.19
CA ALA A 137 -7.18 -6.79 33.97
C ALA A 137 -6.85 -8.11 33.23
N THR A 138 -6.32 -8.06 32.00
CA THR A 138 -6.03 -9.30 31.24
C THR A 138 -4.81 -10.04 31.82
N PRO A 139 -4.95 -11.31 32.23
CA PRO A 139 -3.82 -12.11 32.70
C PRO A 139 -2.75 -12.28 31.63
N HIS A 140 -1.47 -12.32 32.05
CA HIS A 140 -0.33 -12.51 31.15
C HIS A 140 -0.46 -13.75 30.26
N GLU A 141 -0.98 -14.86 30.83
CA GLU A 141 -1.18 -16.13 30.14
C GLU A 141 -2.05 -16.00 28.88
N VAL A 142 -3.07 -15.12 28.93
CA VAL A 142 -3.97 -14.86 27.79
C VAL A 142 -3.21 -14.18 26.66
N PHE A 143 -2.31 -13.23 26.96
CA PHE A 143 -1.47 -12.59 25.94
C PHE A 143 -0.49 -13.57 25.31
N THR A 144 0.13 -14.43 26.10
CA THR A 144 1.07 -15.46 25.62
C THR A 144 0.36 -16.46 24.71
N GLU A 145 -0.83 -16.90 25.09
CA GLU A 145 -1.65 -17.79 24.28
C GLU A 145 -2.09 -17.14 22.96
N CYS A 146 -2.59 -15.90 23.01
CA CYS A 146 -3.00 -15.15 21.83
C CYS A 146 -1.83 -14.90 20.87
N LEU A 147 -0.64 -14.62 21.39
CA LEU A 147 0.57 -14.46 20.59
C LEU A 147 0.92 -15.75 19.84
N ARG A 148 0.90 -16.90 20.53
CA ARG A 148 1.16 -18.23 19.92
C ARG A 148 0.12 -18.60 18.88
N ALA A 149 -1.16 -18.36 19.18
CA ALA A 149 -2.26 -18.61 18.26
C ALA A 149 -2.11 -17.74 16.99
N ALA A 150 -1.83 -16.45 17.14
CA ALA A 150 -1.60 -15.54 16.02
C ALA A 150 -0.38 -15.93 15.16
N SER A 151 0.74 -16.27 15.80
CA SER A 151 1.94 -16.81 15.14
C SER A 151 1.62 -18.06 14.31
N SER A 152 0.86 -18.99 14.89
CA SER A 152 0.42 -20.20 14.20
C SER A 152 -0.45 -19.90 12.97
N VAL A 153 -1.38 -18.94 13.04
CA VAL A 153 -2.23 -18.57 11.91
C VAL A 153 -1.39 -18.03 10.74
N CYS A 154 -0.49 -17.07 11.03
CA CYS A 154 0.39 -16.47 10.03
C CYS A 154 1.31 -17.51 9.38
N GLN A 155 1.90 -18.42 10.16
CA GLN A 155 2.81 -19.43 9.61
C GLN A 155 2.09 -20.49 8.76
N VAL A 156 0.89 -20.91 9.18
CA VAL A 156 0.09 -21.91 8.43
C VAL A 156 -0.39 -21.32 7.11
N TYR A 157 -0.95 -20.11 7.10
CA TYR A 157 -1.36 -19.47 5.86
C TYR A 157 -0.19 -19.17 4.94
N ARG A 158 0.99 -18.82 5.48
CA ARG A 158 2.18 -18.63 4.65
C ARG A 158 2.49 -19.89 3.84
N ARG A 159 2.57 -21.04 4.52
CA ARG A 159 2.87 -22.32 3.86
C ARG A 159 1.80 -22.72 2.85
N GLN A 160 0.54 -22.36 3.12
CA GLN A 160 -0.56 -22.70 2.23
C GLN A 160 -0.60 -21.81 0.98
N TYR A 161 -0.25 -20.53 1.08
CA TYR A 161 -0.38 -19.56 -0.03
C TYR A 161 0.93 -19.29 -0.79
N ILE A 162 2.12 -19.56 -0.22
CA ILE A 162 3.37 -19.55 -1.00
C ILE A 162 3.43 -20.80 -1.87
N GLY A 163 3.45 -20.62 -3.19
CA GLY A 163 3.73 -21.70 -4.14
C GLY A 163 2.54 -22.59 -4.50
N THR A 164 1.32 -22.27 -4.06
CA THR A 164 0.09 -22.97 -4.47
C THR A 164 -0.93 -22.01 -5.09
N THR A 165 -1.75 -22.48 -6.03
CA THR A 165 -2.81 -21.70 -6.71
C THR A 165 -4.11 -21.61 -5.89
N SER A 166 -4.02 -21.62 -4.56
CA SER A 166 -5.19 -21.64 -3.67
C SER A 166 -6.03 -20.36 -3.78
N THR A 167 -7.35 -20.50 -3.85
CA THR A 167 -8.27 -19.36 -3.90
C THR A 167 -8.41 -18.71 -2.53
N SER A 168 -7.94 -17.46 -2.40
CA SER A 168 -8.06 -16.67 -1.17
C SER A 168 -9.52 -16.27 -0.92
N THR A 169 -10.04 -16.53 0.28
CA THR A 169 -11.39 -16.08 0.68
C THR A 169 -11.33 -14.82 1.54
N TRP A 170 -12.42 -14.03 1.56
CA TRP A 170 -12.54 -12.88 2.47
C TRP A 170 -12.38 -13.26 3.94
N ALA A 171 -12.85 -14.45 4.32
CA ALA A 171 -12.69 -14.97 5.67
C ALA A 171 -11.20 -15.24 5.99
N THR A 172 -10.45 -15.78 5.03
CA THR A 172 -9.00 -16.00 5.18
C THR A 172 -8.25 -14.69 5.36
N LEU A 173 -8.57 -13.68 4.54
CA LEU A 173 -7.97 -12.35 4.63
C LEU A 173 -8.22 -11.71 6.00
N HIS A 174 -9.49 -11.70 6.42
CA HIS A 174 -9.88 -11.14 7.71
C HIS A 174 -9.19 -11.87 8.88
N CYS A 175 -9.11 -13.20 8.82
CA CYS A 175 -8.41 -14.01 9.82
C CYS A 175 -6.91 -13.68 9.88
N ALA A 176 -6.22 -13.62 8.74
CA ALA A 176 -4.80 -13.29 8.66
C ALA A 176 -4.52 -11.87 9.18
N PHE A 177 -5.35 -10.89 8.79
CA PHE A 177 -5.23 -9.52 9.26
C PHE A 177 -5.41 -9.40 10.78
N LEU A 178 -6.46 -10.02 11.33
CA LEU A 178 -6.70 -10.01 12.77
C LEU A 178 -5.61 -10.76 13.55
N ALA A 179 -5.05 -11.83 13.00
CA ALA A 179 -3.92 -12.52 13.61
C ALA A 179 -2.69 -11.60 13.67
N GLY A 180 -2.34 -10.93 12.58
CA GLY A 180 -1.24 -9.96 12.55
C GLY A 180 -1.42 -8.83 13.57
N LEU A 181 -2.61 -8.25 13.64
CA LEU A 181 -2.91 -7.22 14.64
C LEU A 181 -2.83 -7.75 16.08
N THR A 182 -3.38 -8.94 16.34
CA THR A 182 -3.39 -9.53 17.67
C THR A 182 -1.97 -9.87 18.14
N PHE A 183 -1.12 -10.36 17.24
CA PHE A 183 0.29 -10.62 17.53
C PHE A 183 1.00 -9.35 18.03
N LEU A 184 0.83 -8.25 17.31
CA LEU A 184 1.45 -6.96 17.67
C LEU A 184 0.84 -6.36 18.93
N HIS A 185 -0.47 -6.52 19.12
CA HIS A 185 -1.16 -6.08 20.32
C HIS A 185 -0.62 -6.78 21.57
N CYS A 186 -0.39 -8.10 21.51
CA CYS A 186 0.17 -8.86 22.63
C CYS A 186 1.60 -8.41 22.98
N LEU A 187 2.44 -8.18 21.97
CA LEU A 187 3.78 -7.59 22.15
C LEU A 187 3.70 -6.17 22.73
N TRP A 188 2.67 -5.41 22.37
CA TRP A 188 2.53 -4.05 22.85
C TRP A 188 2.09 -3.98 24.32
N MET A 189 1.05 -4.73 24.66
CA MET A 189 0.36 -4.61 25.94
C MET A 189 1.06 -5.37 27.07
N SER A 190 1.81 -6.44 26.78
CA SER A 190 2.42 -7.28 27.80
C SER A 190 3.96 -7.21 27.75
N PRO A 191 4.61 -6.48 28.68
CA PRO A 191 6.07 -6.45 28.78
C PRO A 191 6.70 -7.82 29.02
N ALA A 192 6.02 -8.68 29.78
CA ALA A 192 6.47 -10.05 30.04
C ALA A 192 6.48 -10.88 28.74
N VAL A 193 5.45 -10.76 27.89
CA VAL A 193 5.43 -11.43 26.58
C VAL A 193 6.59 -10.96 25.70
N ARG A 194 6.94 -9.66 25.73
CA ARG A 194 8.11 -9.14 24.99
C ARG A 194 9.43 -9.71 25.49
N ALA A 195 9.55 -9.96 26.79
CA ALA A 195 10.77 -10.50 27.38
C ALA A 195 10.94 -12.00 27.05
N GLU A 196 9.83 -12.73 26.94
CA GLU A 196 9.84 -14.18 26.70
C GLU A 196 9.91 -14.57 25.22
N VAL A 197 9.33 -13.76 24.33
CA VAL A 197 9.29 -14.09 22.91
C VAL A 197 10.68 -14.01 22.27
N ALA A 198 11.08 -15.06 21.57
CA ALA A 198 12.35 -15.06 20.87
C ALA A 198 12.32 -14.06 19.71
N TYR A 199 13.36 -13.26 19.56
CA TYR A 199 13.49 -12.29 18.48
C TYR A 199 13.24 -12.91 17.09
N VAL A 200 13.74 -14.13 16.87
CA VAL A 200 13.53 -14.90 15.63
C VAL A 200 12.05 -15.12 15.30
N GLU A 201 11.19 -15.25 16.31
CA GLU A 201 9.76 -15.46 16.11
C GLU A 201 9.05 -14.17 15.67
N ILE A 202 9.48 -13.01 16.17
CA ILE A 202 8.96 -11.69 15.76
C ILE A 202 9.29 -11.43 14.27
N VAL A 203 10.56 -11.59 13.91
CA VAL A 203 11.05 -11.33 12.54
C VAL A 203 10.62 -12.39 11.53
N LYS A 204 10.04 -13.50 11.98
CA LYS A 204 9.41 -14.50 11.12
C LYS A 204 7.92 -14.23 10.95
N THR A 205 7.20 -14.06 12.06
CA THR A 205 5.73 -13.96 12.07
C THR A 205 5.21 -12.71 11.36
N CYS A 206 5.87 -11.57 11.53
CA CYS A 206 5.41 -10.32 10.93
C CYS A 206 5.61 -10.30 9.40
N PRO A 207 6.78 -10.67 8.85
CA PRO A 207 6.94 -10.86 7.40
C PRO A 207 6.03 -11.94 6.82
N ASP A 208 5.79 -13.03 7.55
CA ASP A 208 4.84 -14.07 7.15
C ASP A 208 3.45 -13.48 6.94
N CYS A 209 2.95 -12.70 7.91
CA CYS A 209 1.66 -12.02 7.83
C CYS A 209 1.60 -11.03 6.66
N ILE A 210 2.60 -10.16 6.52
CA ILE A 210 2.65 -9.16 5.44
C ILE A 210 2.62 -9.83 4.08
N MET A 211 3.45 -10.84 3.91
CA MET A 211 3.62 -11.51 2.62
C MET A 211 2.34 -12.29 2.25
N ILE A 212 1.60 -12.84 3.20
CA ILE A 212 0.25 -13.40 2.96
C ILE A 212 -0.71 -12.31 2.46
N LEU A 213 -0.78 -11.16 3.15
CA LEU A 213 -1.69 -10.07 2.79
C LEU A 213 -1.40 -9.52 1.39
N VAL A 214 -0.11 -9.42 1.03
CA VAL A 214 0.35 -9.03 -0.31
C VAL A 214 -0.03 -10.09 -1.35
N ALA A 215 0.27 -11.36 -1.11
CA ALA A 215 -0.07 -12.45 -2.03
C ALA A 215 -1.59 -12.57 -2.25
N MET A 216 -2.40 -12.33 -1.21
CA MET A 216 -3.87 -12.28 -1.31
C MET A 216 -4.36 -11.10 -2.13
N ALA A 217 -3.69 -9.95 -2.04
CA ALA A 217 -4.02 -8.77 -2.85
C ALA A 217 -3.71 -8.98 -4.34
N GLU A 218 -2.62 -9.69 -4.66
CA GLU A 218 -2.23 -10.02 -6.05
C GLU A 218 -3.16 -11.07 -6.69
N GLY A 219 -3.65 -12.04 -5.92
CA GLY A 219 -4.47 -13.15 -6.42
C GLY A 219 -5.94 -12.82 -6.71
N TRP A 220 -6.43 -11.62 -6.39
CA TRP A 220 -7.83 -11.24 -6.56
C TRP A 220 -8.09 -10.46 -7.85
N ASN A 221 -8.38 -11.16 -8.95
CA ASN A 221 -8.79 -10.57 -10.23
C ASN A 221 -10.06 -9.70 -10.15
N ARG A 222 -10.93 -9.87 -9.14
CA ARG A 222 -12.07 -8.95 -8.87
C ARG A 222 -11.68 -7.71 -8.07
N ALA A 223 -10.50 -7.67 -7.47
CA ALA A 223 -9.86 -6.46 -6.97
C ALA A 223 -9.08 -5.72 -8.07
N ALA A 224 -8.77 -6.38 -9.20
CA ALA A 224 -8.07 -5.77 -10.33
C ALA A 224 -8.81 -4.56 -10.95
N PRO A 225 -10.15 -4.52 -11.07
CA PRO A 225 -10.87 -3.30 -11.44
C PRO A 225 -10.79 -2.19 -10.38
N PHE A 226 -10.63 -2.53 -9.09
CA PHE A 226 -10.44 -1.56 -8.00
C PHE A 226 -8.97 -1.15 -7.80
N LEU A 227 -8.02 -1.86 -8.42
CA LEU A 227 -6.63 -1.44 -8.62
C LEU A 227 -6.50 -0.43 -9.77
N VAL A 228 -7.47 -0.37 -10.69
CA VAL A 228 -7.30 0.29 -12.00
C VAL A 228 -8.42 1.27 -12.40
N ARG A 229 -9.61 1.32 -11.78
CA ARG A 229 -10.72 2.09 -12.38
C ARG A 229 -11.67 2.96 -11.55
N ASP A 230 -11.69 2.97 -10.22
CA ASP A 230 -12.66 3.81 -9.48
C ASP A 230 -12.12 4.40 -8.18
N ILE A 231 -11.43 5.55 -8.27
CA ILE A 231 -11.18 6.47 -7.13
C ILE A 231 -11.96 7.80 -7.30
N HIS A 232 -12.85 7.89 -8.30
CA HIS A 232 -13.65 9.10 -8.56
C HIS A 232 -15.08 9.09 -7.98
N ARG A 233 -15.42 8.17 -7.06
CA ARG A 233 -16.65 8.23 -6.27
C ARG A 233 -16.36 8.13 -4.77
N PRO A 234 -16.89 9.03 -3.93
CA PRO A 234 -16.57 9.09 -2.50
C PRO A 234 -17.34 8.06 -1.66
N ASP A 235 -17.84 6.97 -2.25
CA ASP A 235 -18.59 5.97 -1.52
C ASP A 235 -18.12 4.55 -1.89
N ARG A 236 -17.57 3.84 -0.90
CA ARG A 236 -17.07 2.45 -0.90
C ARG A 236 -15.67 2.14 -1.46
N THR A 237 -14.60 2.55 -0.76
CA THR A 237 -13.27 1.91 -0.89
C THR A 237 -12.46 1.93 0.42
N THR A 238 -12.79 1.05 1.36
CA THR A 238 -12.05 0.90 2.64
C THR A 238 -11.09 -0.30 2.65
N ALA A 239 -11.36 -1.38 1.91
CA ALA A 239 -10.64 -2.64 2.11
C ALA A 239 -9.17 -2.64 1.61
N THR A 240 -8.88 -2.13 0.42
CA THR A 240 -7.53 -2.14 -0.17
C THR A 240 -6.60 -1.11 0.47
N HIS A 241 -7.12 0.08 0.80
CA HIS A 241 -6.40 1.09 1.56
C HIS A 241 -6.07 0.59 2.97
N ASN A 242 -7.02 -0.07 3.65
CA ASN A 242 -6.79 -0.66 4.96
C ASN A 242 -5.78 -1.83 4.91
N LEU A 243 -5.70 -2.60 3.82
CA LEU A 243 -4.74 -3.71 3.68
C LEU A 243 -3.28 -3.22 3.50
N LEU A 244 -3.08 -2.14 2.75
CA LEU A 244 -1.76 -1.54 2.55
C LEU A 244 -1.30 -0.81 3.82
N VAL A 245 -2.21 -0.09 4.49
CA VAL A 245 -1.95 0.52 5.80
C VAL A 245 -1.68 -0.54 6.86
N ALA A 246 -2.43 -1.65 6.87
CA ALA A 246 -2.22 -2.78 7.77
C ALA A 246 -0.84 -3.43 7.59
N SER A 247 -0.46 -3.72 6.34
CA SER A 247 0.84 -4.32 6.02
C SER A 247 2.00 -3.40 6.42
N ALA A 248 1.82 -2.08 6.26
CA ALA A 248 2.80 -1.07 6.68
C ALA A 248 2.88 -0.93 8.22
N LEU A 249 1.74 -0.93 8.92
CA LEU A 249 1.69 -0.92 10.39
C LEU A 249 2.36 -2.16 10.99
N ILE A 250 2.19 -3.33 10.37
CA ILE A 250 2.83 -4.58 10.80
C ILE A 250 4.35 -4.53 10.57
N ALA A 251 4.80 -4.00 9.43
CA ALA A 251 6.22 -3.82 9.15
C ALA A 251 6.90 -2.85 10.13
N LEU A 252 6.21 -1.76 10.51
CA LEU A 252 6.72 -0.74 11.43
C LEU A 252 6.74 -1.20 12.88
N ALA A 253 5.74 -1.96 13.32
CA ALA A 253 5.76 -2.56 14.66
C ALA A 253 6.92 -3.56 14.81
N THR A 254 7.25 -4.30 13.75
CA THR A 254 8.43 -5.19 13.70
C THR A 254 9.73 -4.42 13.92
N LEU A 255 9.90 -3.28 13.23
CA LEU A 255 11.09 -2.42 13.35
C LEU A 255 11.16 -1.69 14.71
N TYR A 256 10.01 -1.37 15.31
CA TYR A 256 9.91 -0.76 16.64
C TYR A 256 10.37 -1.73 17.74
N PHE A 257 9.89 -2.98 17.73
CA PHE A 257 10.29 -4.01 18.69
C PHE A 257 11.75 -4.49 18.50
N SER A 258 12.35 -4.30 17.31
CA SER A 258 13.80 -4.51 17.11
C SER A 258 14.69 -3.49 17.83
N ARG A 259 14.18 -2.36 18.35
CA ARG A 259 15.04 -1.27 18.85
C ARG A 259 14.72 -0.70 20.23
N HIS A 260 13.57 -0.98 20.87
CA HIS A 260 13.21 -0.30 22.12
C HIS A 260 12.54 -1.22 23.17
N SER A 261 13.12 -1.26 24.38
CA SER A 261 12.63 -2.00 25.55
C SER A 261 11.81 -1.14 26.54
N ALA A 262 11.28 0.02 26.15
CA ALA A 262 10.56 0.92 27.06
C ALA A 262 9.08 1.07 26.66
N PRO A 263 8.14 1.08 27.63
CA PRO A 263 6.73 1.29 27.36
C PRO A 263 6.46 2.77 27.08
N ARG A 264 5.80 3.07 25.96
CA ARG A 264 5.05 4.31 25.75
C ARG A 264 3.60 3.91 25.41
N PRO A 265 2.60 4.76 25.62
CA PRO A 265 1.23 4.46 25.22
C PRO A 265 1.07 4.59 23.70
N PHE A 266 0.43 3.62 23.05
CA PHE A 266 0.03 3.68 21.64
C PHE A 266 -1.47 3.87 21.57
N SER A 267 -1.88 4.98 20.99
CA SER A 267 -3.23 5.19 20.51
C SER A 267 -3.14 5.43 19.01
N VAL A 268 -3.63 4.48 18.22
CA VAL A 268 -3.63 4.50 16.75
C VAL A 268 -4.51 5.64 16.20
N LEU A 269 -5.29 6.34 17.03
CA LEU A 269 -6.36 7.22 16.56
C LEU A 269 -6.38 8.64 17.16
N ASN A 270 -5.41 9.03 17.99
CA ASN A 270 -5.23 10.46 18.30
C ASN A 270 -4.34 11.11 17.25
N ARG A 271 -4.90 11.31 16.06
CA ARG A 271 -4.32 12.23 15.08
C ARG A 271 -4.36 13.64 15.71
N PRO A 272 -3.24 14.40 15.74
CA PRO A 272 -3.24 15.78 16.21
C PRO A 272 -4.31 16.61 15.48
N PRO A 273 -4.84 17.69 16.05
CA PRO A 273 -5.68 18.60 15.28
C PRO A 273 -4.88 19.18 14.10
N PRO A 274 -5.52 19.46 12.95
CA PRO A 274 -4.88 20.15 11.83
C PRO A 274 -4.32 21.52 12.25
N ASN A 275 -3.03 21.75 12.03
CA ASN A 275 -2.39 23.06 12.23
C ASN A 275 -2.93 24.19 11.34
N TYR A 276 -3.49 23.88 10.16
CA TYR A 276 -4.07 24.85 9.23
C TYR A 276 -5.13 24.18 8.32
N PRO A 277 -5.98 24.93 7.61
CA PRO A 277 -7.03 24.37 6.74
C PRO A 277 -6.46 23.43 5.67
N GLY A 278 -7.03 22.23 5.55
CA GLY A 278 -6.59 21.21 4.59
C GLY A 278 -5.39 20.36 5.06
N HIS A 279 -4.76 20.70 6.18
CA HIS A 279 -3.71 19.87 6.79
C HIS A 279 -4.27 18.55 7.34
N VAL A 280 -3.58 17.47 7.04
CA VAL A 280 -3.80 16.11 7.53
C VAL A 280 -2.55 15.70 8.32
N PRO A 281 -2.54 15.94 9.63
CA PRO A 281 -1.39 15.60 10.46
C PRO A 281 -1.14 14.10 10.45
N LEU A 282 0.15 13.74 10.36
CA LEU A 282 0.61 12.36 10.36
C LEU A 282 1.50 12.12 11.56
N THR A 283 1.26 11.01 12.26
CA THR A 283 2.27 10.47 13.19
C THR A 283 3.53 10.05 12.42
N THR A 284 4.67 9.97 13.09
CA THR A 284 5.93 9.50 12.48
C THR A 284 5.78 8.14 11.79
N ILE A 285 4.93 7.27 12.36
CA ILE A 285 4.62 5.93 11.84
C ILE A 285 3.76 6.02 10.57
N GLU A 286 2.67 6.81 10.58
CA GLU A 286 1.85 7.03 9.39
C GLU A 286 2.66 7.67 8.26
N ARG A 287 3.52 8.65 8.58
CA ARG A 287 4.41 9.32 7.64
C ARG A 287 5.39 8.35 6.99
N ALA A 288 6.07 7.52 7.79
CA ALA A 288 6.99 6.50 7.27
C ALA A 288 6.25 5.45 6.42
N SER A 289 5.06 5.01 6.86
CA SER A 289 4.21 4.08 6.10
C SER A 289 3.86 4.64 4.73
N LEU A 290 3.36 5.87 4.70
CA LEU A 290 2.97 6.55 3.48
C LEU A 290 4.17 6.77 2.57
N ALA A 291 5.33 7.17 3.10
CA ALA A 291 6.57 7.31 2.32
C ALA A 291 6.96 6.02 1.61
N ILE A 292 7.03 4.90 2.35
CA ILE A 292 7.44 3.61 1.80
C ILE A 292 6.41 3.09 0.80
N GLY A 293 5.13 3.08 1.18
CA GLY A 293 4.06 2.55 0.34
C GLY A 293 3.89 3.34 -0.97
N SER A 294 3.87 4.67 -0.88
CA SER A 294 3.76 5.53 -2.07
C SER A 294 5.04 5.50 -2.92
N GLY A 295 6.22 5.43 -2.29
CA GLY A 295 7.49 5.29 -2.99
C GLY A 295 7.57 4.02 -3.84
N LEU A 296 7.32 2.86 -3.24
CA LEU A 296 7.34 1.58 -3.96
C LEU A 296 6.29 1.52 -5.07
N MET A 297 5.06 1.94 -4.77
CA MET A 297 3.98 1.89 -5.75
C MET A 297 4.19 2.89 -6.90
N SER A 298 4.80 4.06 -6.66
CA SER A 298 5.13 5.02 -7.73
C SER A 298 6.22 4.50 -8.69
N LEU A 299 7.11 3.61 -8.24
CA LEU A 299 8.07 2.94 -9.12
C LEU A 299 7.39 1.91 -10.03
N VAL A 300 6.35 1.23 -9.52
CA VAL A 300 5.56 0.24 -10.28
C VAL A 300 4.65 0.93 -11.30
N ASP A 301 3.92 1.97 -10.88
CA ASP A 301 3.08 2.79 -11.74
C ASP A 301 3.41 4.28 -11.64
N PRO A 302 4.33 4.78 -12.49
CA PRO A 302 4.72 6.18 -12.51
C PRO A 302 3.60 7.13 -12.96
N ARG A 303 2.47 6.64 -13.50
CA ARG A 303 1.34 7.50 -13.91
C ARG A 303 0.53 8.00 -12.72
N ARG A 304 0.76 7.46 -11.54
CA ARG A 304 0.10 7.84 -10.28
C ARG A 304 0.78 9.06 -9.65
N GLY A 305 0.49 10.24 -10.19
CA GLY A 305 1.00 11.52 -9.69
C GLY A 305 0.65 11.80 -8.22
N ASP A 306 -0.47 11.25 -7.72
CA ASP A 306 -0.89 11.30 -6.32
C ASP A 306 0.10 10.61 -5.38
N LEU A 307 0.68 9.48 -5.82
CA LEU A 307 1.69 8.75 -5.05
C LEU A 307 3.02 9.47 -5.05
N ILE A 308 3.41 10.09 -6.17
CA ILE A 308 4.62 10.93 -6.26
C ILE A 308 4.50 12.16 -5.34
N ALA A 309 3.31 12.77 -5.30
CA ALA A 309 3.00 13.85 -4.37
C ALA A 309 3.12 13.39 -2.91
N THR A 310 2.55 12.23 -2.58
CA THR A 310 2.57 11.66 -1.22
C THR A 310 3.99 11.32 -0.75
N VAL A 311 4.81 10.64 -1.57
CA VAL A 311 6.22 10.37 -1.22
C VAL A 311 7.01 11.67 -1.12
N GLY A 312 6.67 12.68 -1.93
CA GLY A 312 7.20 14.03 -1.81
C GLY A 312 7.00 14.64 -0.42
N GLU A 313 5.76 14.71 0.06
CA GLU A 313 5.44 15.34 1.34
C GLU A 313 6.01 14.57 2.55
N THR A 314 6.00 13.24 2.45
CA THR A 314 6.38 12.38 3.57
C THR A 314 7.90 12.23 3.72
N THR A 315 8.68 12.52 2.67
CA THR A 315 10.16 12.47 2.70
C THR A 315 10.82 13.84 2.84
N ALA A 316 10.10 14.94 2.58
CA ALA A 316 10.70 16.27 2.57
C ALA A 316 10.82 16.92 3.98
N THR A 317 10.13 16.37 4.98
CA THR A 317 10.24 16.78 6.39
C THR A 317 11.07 15.76 7.21
N PRO A 318 11.79 16.18 8.26
CA PRO A 318 11.81 17.52 8.84
C PRO A 318 12.94 18.42 8.33
N TYR A 319 13.91 17.93 7.57
CA TYR A 319 15.13 18.69 7.27
C TYR A 319 15.09 19.48 5.96
N PHE A 320 14.55 18.89 4.90
CA PHE A 320 14.76 19.40 3.54
C PHE A 320 13.87 20.59 3.19
N LEU A 321 12.62 20.58 3.63
CA LEU A 321 11.72 21.72 3.44
C LEU A 321 12.12 22.95 4.24
N PRO A 322 12.46 22.86 5.54
CA PRO A 322 13.01 24.02 6.25
C PRO A 322 14.28 24.56 5.61
N ARG A 323 15.21 23.69 5.15
CA ARG A 323 16.39 24.14 4.40
C ARG A 323 16.00 24.93 3.14
N LEU A 324 15.04 24.44 2.37
CA LEU A 324 14.59 25.09 1.15
C LEU A 324 13.88 26.43 1.44
N ARG A 325 13.02 26.45 2.47
CA ARG A 325 12.40 27.68 2.99
C ARG A 325 13.46 28.70 3.42
N ASP A 326 14.48 28.26 4.15
CA ASP A 326 15.55 29.16 4.63
C ASP A 326 16.38 29.70 3.46
N ALA A 327 16.58 28.92 2.40
CA ALA A 327 17.16 29.41 1.14
C ALA A 327 16.28 30.47 0.47
N MET A 328 14.94 30.34 0.52
CA MET A 328 14.03 31.39 0.07
C MET A 328 14.09 32.64 0.96
N LEU A 329 14.22 32.48 2.28
CA LEU A 329 14.35 33.60 3.21
C LEU A 329 15.67 34.37 3.04
N ALA A 330 16.74 33.71 2.59
CA ALA A 330 18.01 34.36 2.27
C ALA A 330 17.90 35.28 1.04
N ASP A 331 17.02 34.96 0.09
CA ASP A 331 16.84 35.70 -1.16
C ASP A 331 15.78 36.82 -1.03
N PRO A 332 16.02 38.06 -1.53
CA PRO A 332 15.04 39.14 -1.48
C PRO A 332 13.71 38.81 -2.19
N THR A 333 13.77 38.13 -3.33
CA THR A 333 12.58 37.69 -4.08
C THR A 333 11.90 36.54 -3.37
N GLY A 334 12.67 35.58 -2.85
CA GLY A 334 12.14 34.47 -2.04
C GLY A 334 11.35 34.97 -0.82
N ARG A 335 11.85 36.00 -0.09
CA ARG A 335 11.12 36.64 1.01
C ARG A 335 9.80 37.28 0.57
N ARG A 336 9.77 37.91 -0.62
CA ARG A 336 8.52 38.47 -1.18
C ARG A 336 7.53 37.36 -1.49
N ILE A 337 7.99 36.28 -2.12
CA ILE A 337 7.15 35.11 -2.46
C ILE A 337 6.54 34.47 -1.21
N LEU A 338 7.31 34.31 -0.13
CA LEU A 338 6.81 33.73 1.13
C LEU A 338 5.78 34.63 1.84
N ARG A 339 5.88 35.95 1.65
CA ARG A 339 4.93 36.94 2.16
C ARG A 339 3.65 36.98 1.34
N ASP A 340 3.78 37.13 0.02
CA ASP A 340 2.65 37.36 -0.90
C ASP A 340 1.84 36.07 -1.15
N ARG A 341 2.50 34.92 -1.01
CA ARG A 341 1.95 33.57 -1.22
C ARG A 341 1.18 33.36 -2.53
N PRO A 342 1.69 33.82 -3.70
CA PRO A 342 0.97 33.69 -4.96
C PRO A 342 0.80 32.21 -5.38
N ARG A 343 -0.27 31.96 -6.15
CA ARG A 343 -0.68 30.64 -6.65
C ARG A 343 -0.52 30.61 -8.16
N LEU A 344 -0.02 29.50 -8.71
CA LEU A 344 0.15 29.33 -10.15
C LEU A 344 -0.85 28.28 -10.67
N THR A 345 -2.07 28.76 -10.98
CA THR A 345 -3.21 27.95 -11.45
C THR A 345 -3.81 28.61 -12.70
N SER A 346 -4.71 27.94 -13.41
CA SER A 346 -5.42 28.57 -14.55
C SER A 346 -6.26 29.78 -14.13
N THR A 347 -6.63 29.88 -12.85
CA THR A 347 -7.39 31.03 -12.34
C THR A 347 -6.51 32.27 -12.20
N SER A 348 -5.23 32.10 -11.88
CA SER A 348 -4.27 33.20 -11.75
C SER A 348 -3.49 33.48 -13.04
N LEU A 349 -3.35 32.49 -13.92
CA LEU A 349 -2.66 32.60 -15.20
C LEU A 349 -3.67 32.67 -16.35
N ASN A 350 -3.77 33.82 -17.02
CA ASN A 350 -4.57 33.94 -18.24
C ASN A 350 -3.84 33.28 -19.43
N LEU A 351 -4.08 31.99 -19.65
CA LEU A 351 -3.38 31.20 -20.68
C LEU A 351 -3.60 31.75 -22.10
N ASP A 352 -4.79 32.27 -22.41
CA ASP A 352 -5.07 32.85 -23.73
C ASP A 352 -4.24 34.12 -23.98
N ARG A 353 -4.07 34.96 -22.96
CA ARG A 353 -3.15 36.09 -23.02
C ARG A 353 -1.71 35.62 -23.23
N LEU A 354 -1.26 34.58 -22.52
CA LEU A 354 0.11 34.06 -22.68
C LEU A 354 0.38 33.52 -24.09
N ARG A 355 -0.62 32.90 -24.75
CA ARG A 355 -0.51 32.50 -26.17
C ARG A 355 -0.30 33.69 -27.11
N SER A 356 -0.84 34.86 -26.76
CA SER A 356 -0.67 36.08 -27.56
C SER A 356 0.67 36.79 -27.36
N LEU A 357 1.46 36.39 -26.34
CA LEU A 357 2.77 37.00 -26.09
C LEU A 357 3.79 36.63 -27.19
N PRO A 358 4.83 37.46 -27.40
CA PRO A 358 5.92 37.16 -28.32
C PRO A 358 6.64 35.85 -28.00
N ASP A 359 7.11 35.16 -29.04
CA ASP A 359 7.74 33.82 -28.95
C ASP A 359 8.97 33.76 -28.04
N ASN A 360 9.65 34.89 -27.80
CA ASN A 360 10.83 34.97 -26.95
C ASN A 360 10.51 35.18 -25.46
N THR A 361 9.23 35.24 -25.06
CA THR A 361 8.83 35.48 -23.67
C THR A 361 8.70 34.19 -22.86
N VAL A 362 8.89 34.27 -21.54
CA VAL A 362 8.70 33.13 -20.62
C VAL A 362 7.27 32.59 -20.67
N GLY A 363 6.28 33.48 -20.71
CA GLY A 363 4.87 33.14 -20.74
C GLY A 363 4.49 32.41 -22.02
N ARG A 364 5.01 32.85 -23.17
CA ARG A 364 4.79 32.14 -24.44
C ARG A 364 5.47 30.79 -24.45
N ALA A 365 6.73 30.70 -24.02
CA ALA A 365 7.44 29.43 -23.91
C ALA A 365 6.74 28.43 -22.97
N TYR A 366 6.13 28.91 -21.89
CA TYR A 366 5.36 28.10 -20.96
C TYR A 366 4.10 27.52 -21.61
N VAL A 367 3.27 28.34 -22.25
CA VAL A 367 2.02 27.83 -22.85
C VAL A 367 2.27 26.99 -24.10
N ASP A 368 3.27 27.33 -24.91
CA ASP A 368 3.68 26.48 -26.03
C ASP A 368 4.12 25.08 -25.54
N TRP A 369 4.79 25.01 -24.38
CA TRP A 369 5.13 23.74 -23.74
C TRP A 369 3.90 22.99 -23.23
N LEU A 370 2.97 23.67 -22.54
CA LEU A 370 1.71 23.07 -22.08
C LEU A 370 0.91 22.46 -23.24
N ASP A 371 0.74 23.23 -24.31
CA ASP A 371 -0.01 22.83 -25.50
C ASP A 371 0.69 21.66 -26.23
N ARG A 372 2.04 21.65 -26.25
CA ARG A 372 2.84 20.56 -26.85
C ARG A 372 2.77 19.25 -26.05
N GLU A 373 2.75 19.32 -24.72
CA GLU A 373 2.73 18.14 -23.85
C GLU A 373 1.29 17.70 -23.48
N GLY A 374 0.28 18.53 -23.74
CA GLY A 374 -1.12 18.24 -23.47
C GLY A 374 -1.45 18.22 -21.98
N VAL A 375 -0.83 19.11 -21.20
CA VAL A 375 -0.98 19.19 -19.74
C VAL A 375 -1.56 20.55 -19.31
N SER A 376 -2.08 20.63 -18.09
CA SER A 376 -2.68 21.84 -17.51
C SER A 376 -2.09 22.17 -16.13
N PRO A 377 -1.91 23.46 -15.78
CA PRO A 377 -1.43 23.88 -14.46
C PRO A 377 -2.30 23.38 -13.30
N ASP A 378 -3.58 23.11 -13.52
CA ASP A 378 -4.52 22.74 -12.44
C ASP A 378 -4.42 21.27 -12.01
N THR A 379 -3.56 20.49 -12.63
CA THR A 379 -3.41 19.05 -12.35
C THR A 379 -2.62 18.76 -11.06
N ARG A 380 -2.12 19.81 -10.39
CA ARG A 380 -1.22 19.70 -9.22
C ARG A 380 -1.99 19.41 -7.93
N ALA A 381 -1.67 18.29 -7.29
CA ALA A 381 -2.28 17.90 -6.02
C ALA A 381 -1.94 18.88 -4.89
N ALA A 382 -2.96 19.26 -4.11
CA ALA A 382 -2.80 20.04 -2.89
C ALA A 382 -1.94 19.29 -1.85
N VAL A 383 -1.03 20.01 -1.20
CA VAL A 383 -0.25 19.54 -0.05
C VAL A 383 -1.17 19.30 1.15
N ARG A 384 -0.97 18.19 1.86
CA ARG A 384 -1.81 17.76 2.98
C ARG A 384 -1.02 17.34 4.20
N TYR A 385 0.16 16.77 4.06
CA TYR A 385 0.85 16.01 5.11
C TYR A 385 2.04 16.75 5.73
N ILE A 386 2.19 18.05 5.48
CA ILE A 386 3.29 18.86 6.02
C ILE A 386 2.80 19.68 7.19
N ASP A 387 3.42 19.53 8.36
CA ASP A 387 2.91 20.10 9.61
C ASP A 387 3.06 21.63 9.70
N ASP A 388 4.13 22.20 9.13
CA ASP A 388 4.39 23.65 9.11
C ASP A 388 3.74 24.31 7.88
N GLU A 389 2.90 25.33 8.11
CA GLU A 389 2.12 25.98 7.05
C GLU A 389 3.00 26.69 6.01
N GLU A 390 4.10 27.30 6.42
CA GLU A 390 5.03 27.94 5.49
C GLU A 390 5.78 26.93 4.64
N CYS A 391 6.27 25.84 5.23
CA CYS A 391 6.86 24.72 4.48
C CYS A 391 5.84 24.04 3.56
N ALA A 392 4.57 23.96 3.97
CA ALA A 392 3.50 23.43 3.13
C ALA A 392 3.29 24.32 1.89
N TYR A 393 3.32 25.65 2.06
CA TYR A 393 3.30 26.59 0.95
C TYR A 393 4.53 26.44 0.04
N VAL A 394 5.75 26.31 0.59
CA VAL A 394 6.99 26.08 -0.18
C VAL A 394 6.87 24.82 -1.04
N MET A 395 6.41 23.72 -0.46
CA MET A 395 6.20 22.46 -1.19
C MET A 395 5.14 22.61 -2.29
N GLN A 396 4.06 23.34 -2.00
CA GLN A 396 2.99 23.57 -2.96
C GLN A 396 3.44 24.45 -4.11
N ARG A 397 4.18 25.53 -3.84
CA ARG A 397 4.79 26.37 -4.88
C ARG A 397 5.76 25.56 -5.74
N TYR A 398 6.61 24.73 -5.13
CA TYR A 398 7.49 23.82 -5.88
C TYR A 398 6.71 22.95 -6.88
N ARG A 399 5.55 22.40 -6.47
CA ARG A 399 4.70 21.58 -7.37
C ARG A 399 4.13 22.34 -8.54
N GLU A 400 3.72 23.58 -8.31
CA GLU A 400 3.09 24.43 -9.32
C GLU A 400 4.12 25.04 -10.28
N CYS A 401 5.31 25.37 -9.78
CA CYS A 401 6.41 25.84 -10.60
C CYS A 401 7.05 24.74 -11.46
N HIS A 402 6.79 23.46 -11.17
CA HIS A 402 7.44 22.35 -11.86
C HIS A 402 7.27 22.38 -13.39
N ASP A 403 6.08 22.74 -13.89
CA ASP A 403 5.84 22.88 -15.33
C ASP A 403 6.63 24.04 -15.93
N PHE A 404 6.87 25.10 -15.18
CA PHE A 404 7.79 26.17 -15.60
C PHE A 404 9.23 25.67 -15.72
N TYR A 405 9.67 24.72 -14.86
CA TYR A 405 11.01 24.14 -14.98
C TYR A 405 11.15 23.30 -16.25
N HIS A 406 10.10 22.56 -16.62
CA HIS A 406 10.05 21.89 -17.91
C HIS A 406 10.10 22.88 -19.07
N ALA A 407 9.28 23.93 -19.06
CA ALA A 407 9.26 24.93 -20.12
C ALA A 407 10.61 25.67 -20.24
N LEU A 408 11.23 26.03 -19.11
CA LEU A 408 12.53 26.69 -19.07
C LEU A 408 13.62 25.82 -19.71
N THR A 409 13.59 24.52 -19.45
CA THR A 409 14.61 23.55 -19.93
C THR A 409 14.25 22.88 -21.25
N GLY A 410 13.00 23.00 -21.72
CA GLY A 410 12.50 22.29 -22.91
C GLY A 410 12.39 20.77 -22.75
N LEU A 411 12.53 20.23 -21.53
CA LEU A 411 12.41 18.79 -21.27
C LEU A 411 10.94 18.35 -21.34
N PRO A 412 10.63 17.22 -22.00
CA PRO A 412 9.26 16.73 -22.15
C PRO A 412 8.79 15.86 -20.96
N VAL A 413 7.49 15.56 -20.88
CA VAL A 413 6.88 14.84 -19.72
C VAL A 413 6.95 13.31 -19.82
N TYR A 414 7.51 12.75 -20.89
CA TYR A 414 7.73 11.30 -20.93
C TYR A 414 8.93 10.91 -20.08
N ARG A 415 8.92 9.67 -19.59
CA ARG A 415 9.84 9.11 -18.59
C ARG A 415 11.28 9.65 -18.63
N GLU A 416 11.95 9.62 -19.78
CA GLU A 416 13.34 10.09 -19.91
C GLU A 416 13.52 11.59 -19.62
N GLY A 417 12.60 12.45 -20.07
CA GLY A 417 12.61 13.87 -19.77
C GLY A 417 12.28 14.16 -18.30
N GLU A 418 11.33 13.43 -17.73
CA GLU A 418 11.01 13.46 -16.29
C GLU A 418 12.21 13.10 -15.42
N VAL A 419 12.92 12.00 -15.72
CA VAL A 419 14.12 11.60 -14.96
C VAL A 419 15.20 12.68 -15.05
N ALA A 420 15.40 13.27 -16.23
CA ALA A 420 16.37 14.34 -16.45
C ALA A 420 16.02 15.59 -15.64
N LEU A 421 14.75 16.01 -15.64
CA LEU A 421 14.32 17.16 -14.87
C LEU A 421 14.39 16.89 -13.37
N LYS A 422 13.98 15.71 -12.89
CA LYS A 422 14.08 15.34 -11.47
C LYS A 422 15.52 15.34 -10.98
N ALA A 423 16.49 14.94 -11.82
CA ALA A 423 17.91 15.06 -11.50
C ALA A 423 18.34 16.53 -11.36
N PHE A 424 17.88 17.41 -12.26
CA PHE A 424 18.15 18.85 -12.15
C PHE A 424 17.51 19.45 -10.89
N GLU A 425 16.24 19.14 -10.62
CA GLU A 425 15.51 19.61 -9.44
C GLU A 425 16.16 19.12 -8.15
N PHE A 426 16.67 17.88 -8.11
CA PHE A 426 17.40 17.37 -6.95
C PHE A 426 18.65 18.17 -6.68
N MET A 427 19.44 18.45 -7.72
CA MET A 427 20.68 19.22 -7.57
C MET A 427 20.41 20.68 -7.18
N ASN A 428 19.30 21.27 -7.63
CA ASN A 428 18.95 22.66 -7.34
C ASN A 428 18.24 22.85 -5.98
N THR A 429 17.26 21.99 -5.67
CA THR A 429 16.37 22.16 -4.50
C THR A 429 16.73 21.23 -3.34
N MET A 430 17.41 20.11 -3.61
CA MET A 430 17.71 19.03 -2.68
C MET A 430 16.48 18.37 -2.03
N ILE A 431 15.30 18.47 -2.64
CA ILE A 431 14.11 17.74 -2.18
C ILE A 431 14.37 16.23 -2.38
N PRO A 432 14.29 15.38 -1.34
CA PRO A 432 14.71 13.97 -1.44
C PRO A 432 13.95 13.17 -2.50
N MET A 433 12.66 13.44 -2.65
CA MET A 433 11.81 12.72 -3.61
C MET A 433 12.32 12.87 -5.04
N THR A 434 12.86 14.03 -5.43
CA THR A 434 13.35 14.22 -6.79
C THR A 434 14.58 13.35 -7.04
N GLY A 435 15.47 13.20 -6.04
CA GLY A 435 16.59 12.26 -6.08
C GLY A 435 16.14 10.80 -6.12
N LEU A 436 15.14 10.42 -5.31
CA LEU A 436 14.54 9.09 -5.35
C LEU A 436 13.89 8.78 -6.70
N ALA A 437 13.24 9.77 -7.33
CA ALA A 437 12.63 9.63 -8.65
C ALA A 437 13.66 9.35 -9.74
N VAL A 438 14.92 9.78 -9.58
CA VAL A 438 16.03 9.43 -10.50
C VAL A 438 16.28 7.91 -10.53
N ALA A 439 15.93 7.16 -9.49
CA ALA A 439 16.05 5.69 -9.49
C ALA A 439 15.21 5.02 -10.59
N SER A 440 14.18 5.70 -11.12
CA SER A 440 13.45 5.23 -12.31
C SER A 440 14.36 5.04 -13.54
N TYR A 441 15.58 5.61 -13.54
CA TYR A 441 16.67 5.29 -14.47
C TYR A 441 16.88 3.78 -14.68
N PHE A 442 16.80 2.97 -13.62
CA PHE A 442 17.02 1.52 -13.71
C PHE A 442 15.93 0.79 -14.51
N THR A 443 14.76 1.42 -14.68
CA THR A 443 13.62 0.87 -15.41
C THR A 443 13.54 1.35 -16.87
N MET A 444 14.48 2.19 -17.32
CA MET A 444 14.52 2.76 -18.68
C MET A 444 15.19 1.83 -19.70
N LYS A 445 14.87 2.00 -20.99
CA LYS A 445 15.46 1.23 -22.09
C LYS A 445 16.97 1.50 -22.18
N LYS A 446 17.75 0.54 -22.73
CA LYS A 446 19.21 0.67 -22.87
C LYS A 446 19.64 1.98 -23.56
N SER A 447 18.95 2.38 -24.63
CA SER A 447 19.23 3.62 -25.36
C SER A 447 18.92 4.88 -24.55
N GLU A 448 17.83 4.87 -23.79
CA GLU A 448 17.44 5.99 -22.91
C GLU A 448 18.44 6.14 -21.76
N ARG A 449 18.89 5.03 -21.16
CA ARG A 449 19.97 5.03 -20.16
C ARG A 449 21.31 5.52 -20.71
N ALA A 450 21.62 5.20 -21.96
CA ALA A 450 22.84 5.69 -22.61
C ALA A 450 22.82 7.21 -22.76
N ARG A 451 21.73 7.79 -23.29
CA ARG A 451 21.56 9.24 -23.41
C ARG A 451 21.53 9.95 -22.05
N PHE A 452 20.87 9.37 -21.07
CA PHE A 452 20.89 9.93 -19.72
C PHE A 452 22.32 10.01 -19.18
N ARG A 453 23.12 8.93 -19.30
CA ARG A 453 24.51 8.95 -18.82
C ARG A 453 25.42 9.91 -19.58
N SER A 454 25.26 10.05 -20.90
CA SER A 454 26.16 10.86 -21.71
C SER A 454 25.75 12.34 -21.80
N ILE A 455 24.46 12.65 -21.71
CA ILE A 455 23.92 13.99 -21.97
C ILE A 455 23.21 14.53 -20.73
N TYR A 456 22.07 13.94 -20.36
CA TYR A 456 21.14 14.59 -19.42
C TYR A 456 21.58 14.55 -17.96
N GLY A 457 22.22 13.47 -17.52
CA GLY A 457 22.77 13.36 -16.17
C GLY A 457 23.89 14.38 -15.92
N PRO A 458 24.93 14.43 -16.77
CA PRO A 458 25.96 15.46 -16.67
C PRO A 458 25.41 16.89 -16.81
N TRP A 459 24.44 17.11 -17.70
CA TRP A 459 23.76 18.40 -17.84
C TRP A 459 23.02 18.79 -16.54
N ALA A 460 22.22 17.89 -15.97
CA ALA A 460 21.46 18.12 -14.76
C ALA A 460 22.37 18.43 -13.57
N LEU A 461 23.49 17.71 -13.46
CA LEU A 461 24.50 17.95 -12.43
C LEU A 461 25.10 19.35 -12.55
N ARG A 462 25.60 19.73 -13.75
CA ARG A 462 26.23 21.04 -13.96
C ARG A 462 25.24 22.18 -13.76
N ASN A 463 24.05 22.07 -14.34
CA ASN A 463 23.05 23.14 -14.30
C ASN A 463 22.45 23.26 -12.91
N GLY A 464 21.96 22.17 -12.32
CA GLY A 464 21.28 22.25 -11.03
C GLY A 464 22.19 22.70 -9.88
N SER A 465 23.49 22.38 -9.92
CA SER A 465 24.45 22.79 -8.88
C SER A 465 25.03 24.20 -9.05
N ARG A 466 25.02 24.75 -10.27
CA ARG A 466 25.58 26.09 -10.57
C ARG A 466 24.51 27.15 -10.74
N SER A 467 23.29 26.77 -11.07
CA SER A 467 22.20 27.70 -11.26
C SER A 467 21.72 28.27 -9.94
N LYS A 468 21.18 29.48 -9.97
CA LYS A 468 20.40 30.02 -8.85
C LYS A 468 19.22 29.09 -8.53
N GLU A 469 18.73 29.12 -7.29
CA GLU A 469 17.57 28.33 -6.90
C GLU A 469 16.32 28.78 -7.65
N VAL A 470 15.78 27.90 -8.51
CA VAL A 470 14.64 28.25 -9.39
C VAL A 470 13.34 28.48 -8.62
N ILE A 471 13.28 28.06 -7.36
CA ILE A 471 12.15 28.30 -6.45
C ILE A 471 11.99 29.80 -6.12
N ASN A 472 13.07 30.58 -6.22
CA ASN A 472 13.09 32.03 -5.94
C ASN A 472 12.67 32.87 -7.15
N VAL A 473 12.36 32.25 -8.29
CA VAL A 473 11.81 32.97 -9.44
C VAL A 473 10.35 33.37 -9.15
N TYR A 474 10.08 34.67 -9.24
CA TYR A 474 8.73 35.21 -9.18
C TYR A 474 8.09 35.11 -10.58
N TRP A 475 7.69 33.89 -10.95
CA TRP A 475 7.20 33.53 -12.29
C TRP A 475 6.10 34.47 -12.80
N GLU A 476 5.19 34.86 -11.91
CA GLU A 476 4.05 35.74 -12.14
C GLU A 476 4.47 37.11 -12.71
N GLU A 477 5.63 37.63 -12.28
CA GLU A 477 6.19 38.93 -12.73
C GLU A 477 7.08 38.78 -13.97
N ARG A 478 7.55 37.56 -14.26
CA ARG A 478 8.54 37.29 -15.33
C ARG A 478 7.92 36.78 -16.62
N LEU A 479 6.59 36.61 -16.69
CA LEU A 479 5.89 36.04 -17.86
C LEU A 479 6.17 36.81 -19.16
N GLU A 480 6.30 38.13 -19.12
CA GLU A 480 6.57 38.96 -20.31
C GLU A 480 8.06 39.16 -20.57
N SER A 481 8.93 38.69 -19.67
CA SER A 481 10.38 38.81 -19.81
C SER A 481 10.93 37.83 -20.84
N SER A 482 12.09 38.14 -21.40
CA SER A 482 12.80 37.23 -22.31
C SER A 482 13.20 35.93 -21.61
N VAL A 483 12.86 34.79 -22.22
CA VAL A 483 13.18 33.47 -21.67
C VAL A 483 14.69 33.21 -21.68
N ASP A 484 15.40 33.72 -22.67
CA ASP A 484 16.85 33.53 -22.80
C ASP A 484 17.63 34.41 -21.81
N GLU A 485 17.12 35.62 -21.53
CA GLU A 485 17.68 36.46 -20.46
C GLU A 485 17.47 35.81 -19.10
N LEU A 486 16.29 35.23 -18.83
CA LEU A 486 16.02 34.51 -17.59
C LEU A 486 16.94 33.29 -17.43
N ARG A 487 17.15 32.52 -18.50
CA ARG A 487 18.10 31.39 -18.51
C ARG A 487 19.52 31.86 -18.18
N ALA A 488 19.98 32.93 -18.82
CA ALA A 488 21.30 33.50 -18.55
C ALA A 488 21.43 34.02 -17.11
N GLU A 489 20.40 34.71 -16.59
CA GLU A 489 20.36 35.23 -15.21
C GLU A 489 20.42 34.12 -14.16
N LEU A 490 19.76 32.99 -14.44
CA LEU A 490 19.75 31.80 -13.59
C LEU A 490 20.98 30.93 -13.77
N GLY A 491 21.78 31.13 -14.83
CA GLY A 491 22.91 30.26 -15.18
C GLY A 491 22.47 28.88 -15.68
N ILE A 492 21.36 28.80 -16.41
CA ILE A 492 20.79 27.57 -16.95
C ILE A 492 21.00 27.51 -18.46
N GLU A 493 21.75 26.50 -18.89
CA GLU A 493 21.92 26.09 -20.29
C GLU A 493 20.78 25.17 -20.70
N THR A 494 20.20 25.38 -21.88
CA THR A 494 19.17 24.47 -22.42
C THR A 494 19.80 23.13 -22.84
N PRO A 495 19.30 21.98 -22.38
CA PRO A 495 19.76 20.68 -22.84
C PRO A 495 19.36 20.47 -24.32
N PRO A 496 20.05 19.57 -25.05
CA PRO A 496 19.63 19.17 -26.39
C PRO A 496 18.17 18.69 -26.43
N ASP A 497 17.39 19.04 -27.47
CA ASP A 497 15.99 18.62 -27.58
C ASP A 497 15.88 17.09 -27.69
N LEU A 498 15.31 16.49 -26.65
CA LEU A 498 15.14 15.05 -26.53
C LEU A 498 14.21 14.47 -27.59
N ARG A 499 13.14 15.19 -27.97
CA ARG A 499 12.21 14.76 -29.02
C ARG A 499 12.92 14.74 -30.38
N GLU A 500 13.76 15.73 -30.65
CA GLU A 500 14.56 15.77 -31.87
C GLU A 500 15.57 14.61 -31.91
N ILE A 501 16.33 14.36 -30.84
CA ILE A 501 17.29 13.25 -30.79
C ILE A 501 16.56 11.92 -31.03
N ARG A 502 15.43 11.69 -30.34
CA ARG A 502 14.65 10.46 -30.52
C ARG A 502 14.06 10.35 -31.93
N ARG A 503 13.68 11.45 -32.58
CA ARG A 503 13.22 11.47 -33.97
C ARG A 503 14.34 11.03 -34.91
N ARG A 504 15.52 11.66 -34.81
CA ARG A 504 16.71 11.32 -35.62
C ARG A 504 17.12 9.84 -35.45
N GLU A 505 17.11 9.32 -34.22
CA GLU A 505 17.37 7.89 -33.97
C GLU A 505 16.34 6.95 -34.61
N ARG A 506 15.05 7.30 -34.58
CA ARG A 506 13.99 6.50 -35.22
C ARG A 506 14.14 6.51 -36.74
N ASP A 507 14.39 7.68 -37.32
CA ASP A 507 14.59 7.80 -38.77
C ASP A 507 15.83 7.03 -39.25
N ALA A 508 16.93 7.09 -38.50
CA ALA A 508 18.13 6.30 -38.78
C ALA A 508 17.87 4.78 -38.73
N ARG A 509 17.12 4.32 -37.72
CA ARG A 509 16.73 2.90 -37.63
C ARG A 509 15.81 2.47 -38.76
N ARG A 510 14.88 3.34 -39.20
CA ARG A 510 14.00 3.07 -40.33
C ARG A 510 14.81 2.92 -41.62
N LYS A 511 15.71 3.87 -41.91
CA LYS A 511 16.60 3.83 -43.09
C LYS A 511 17.47 2.56 -43.11
N ALA A 512 18.10 2.21 -41.99
CA ALA A 512 18.91 1.00 -41.89
C ALA A 512 18.10 -0.29 -42.14
N LYS A 513 16.83 -0.32 -41.70
CA LYS A 513 15.92 -1.45 -41.95
C LYS A 513 15.52 -1.54 -43.42
N GLU A 514 15.23 -0.41 -44.07
CA GLU A 514 14.91 -0.35 -45.50
C GLU A 514 16.11 -0.77 -46.36
N GLU A 515 17.33 -0.32 -46.02
CA GLU A 515 18.56 -0.73 -46.69
C GLU A 515 18.84 -2.23 -46.53
N SER A 516 18.64 -2.78 -45.32
CA SER A 516 18.77 -4.22 -45.09
C SER A 516 17.73 -5.03 -45.85
N ALA A 517 16.48 -4.54 -45.97
CA ALA A 517 15.44 -5.20 -46.74
C ALA A 517 15.76 -5.21 -48.24
N ARG A 518 16.16 -4.07 -48.81
CA ARG A 518 16.60 -3.96 -50.22
C ARG A 518 17.78 -4.87 -50.51
N ARG A 519 18.76 -4.96 -49.59
CA ARG A 519 19.91 -5.86 -49.72
C ARG A 519 19.49 -7.33 -49.74
N ASN A 520 18.52 -7.72 -48.92
CA ASN A 520 18.01 -9.09 -48.88
C ASN A 520 17.18 -9.44 -50.12
N GLU A 521 16.38 -8.50 -50.64
CA GLU A 521 15.65 -8.68 -51.92
C GLU A 521 16.60 -8.82 -53.11
N ALA A 522 17.66 -8.00 -53.17
CA ALA A 522 18.67 -8.10 -54.22
C ALA A 522 19.42 -9.45 -54.18
N MET A 523 19.66 -10.01 -52.99
CA MET A 523 20.27 -11.35 -52.86
C MET A 523 19.29 -12.49 -53.15
N GLY A 524 17.99 -12.31 -52.86
CA GLY A 524 16.94 -13.30 -53.13
C GLY A 524 16.51 -13.37 -54.60
N SER A 525 16.69 -12.31 -55.38
CA SER A 525 16.39 -12.30 -56.82
C SER A 525 17.54 -12.80 -57.71
N SER A 526 18.68 -13.16 -57.11
CA SER A 526 19.87 -13.70 -57.79
C SER A 526 20.04 -15.22 -57.60
N ALA A 527 19.06 -15.88 -56.97
CA ALA A 527 18.93 -17.33 -56.84
C ALA A 527 17.71 -17.78 -57.63
#